data_AF-A0A3D8RIC0-F1
#
_entry.id   AF-A0A3D8RIC0-F1
#
_cell.length_a   1.000
_cell.length_b   1.000
_cell.length_c   1.000
_cell.angle_alpha   90.00
_cell.angle_beta   90.00
_cell.angle_gamma   90.00
#
_symmetry.space_group_name_H-M   'P 1'
#
loop_
_entity.id
_entity.type
_entity.pdbx_description
1 polymer ?
#
loop_
_entity_poly.entity_id
_entity_poly.type
_entity_poly.pdbx_seq_one_letter_code
_entity_poly.pdbx_strand_id
1 'polypeptide(L)'
;MSSTDTPSTSSSSSSRSSSSSSSSSISSSSATPTPTVVPYISGYDHQGCYIDSEDGAAPSARGLPVLAYRRKDNTIESCLTACKASGFKYFGVEYGSECWCGNRIKRTSILAADQSSCNYPCPGNPSELCGGGWRLNVYKYT
;
A
#
# COMPACT_ATOMS: atom_id res chain seq x y z
N MET A 1 29.51 -12.35 57.42
CA MET A 1 28.42 -11.56 56.83
C MET A 1 27.42 -12.57 56.26
N SER A 2 26.59 -13.23 57.09
CA SER A 2 25.24 -12.79 57.56
C SER A 2 24.35 -12.40 56.38
N SER A 3 23.19 -13.00 56.09
CA SER A 3 22.12 -13.52 56.98
C SER A 3 21.15 -14.41 56.16
N THR A 4 20.66 -15.58 56.65
CA THR A 4 19.37 -15.85 57.36
C THR A 4 18.12 -15.51 56.52
N ASP A 5 16.98 -16.21 56.46
CA ASP A 5 16.42 -17.43 57.07
C ASP A 5 15.07 -17.74 56.33
N THR A 6 14.56 -18.97 56.47
CA THR A 6 13.17 -19.46 56.18
C THR A 6 12.12 -18.82 57.13
N PRO A 7 10.76 -19.06 57.15
CA PRO A 7 9.91 -20.15 56.61
C PRO A 7 8.48 -19.75 56.07
N SER A 8 7.65 -20.76 55.77
CA SER A 8 6.17 -20.77 55.56
C SER A 8 5.38 -20.36 56.83
N THR A 9 4.08 -20.00 56.91
CA THR A 9 2.82 -20.62 56.41
C THR A 9 1.61 -19.77 56.88
N SER A 10 0.47 -19.81 56.15
CA SER A 10 -0.95 -19.78 56.65
C SER A 10 -1.51 -18.51 57.34
N SER A 11 -2.76 -18.04 57.23
CA SER A 11 -4.03 -18.46 56.60
C SER A 11 -5.09 -17.35 56.80
N SER A 12 -6.03 -17.20 55.84
CA SER A 12 -7.48 -16.85 55.95
C SER A 12 -7.94 -15.55 56.67
N SER A 13 -8.97 -14.78 56.28
CA SER A 13 -10.23 -15.08 55.57
C SER A 13 -10.98 -13.77 55.21
N SER A 14 -11.79 -13.82 54.13
CA SER A 14 -13.14 -13.22 53.93
C SER A 14 -13.34 -11.70 54.12
N SER A 15 -14.10 -10.93 53.32
CA SER A 15 -15.03 -11.17 52.21
C SER A 15 -15.50 -9.78 51.71
N ARG A 16 -15.88 -9.63 50.43
CA ARG A 16 -17.08 -8.91 49.93
C ARG A 16 -17.05 -8.73 48.40
N SER A 17 -17.92 -9.53 47.80
CA SER A 17 -18.79 -9.36 46.64
C SER A 17 -18.68 -8.15 45.70
N SER A 18 -18.99 -8.49 44.44
CA SER A 18 -19.57 -7.64 43.39
C SER A 18 -18.56 -6.75 42.68
N SER A 19 -18.18 -7.02 41.44
CA SER A 19 -19.13 -6.97 40.34
C SER A 19 -18.50 -7.60 39.09
N SER A 20 -19.29 -8.48 38.49
CA SER A 20 -19.15 -8.94 37.11
C SER A 20 -18.95 -7.76 36.17
N SER A 21 -17.71 -7.52 35.77
CA SER A 21 -17.41 -6.81 34.55
C SER A 21 -17.01 -7.88 33.56
N SER A 22 -18.02 -8.43 32.89
CA SER A 22 -17.87 -9.12 31.63
C SER A 22 -17.01 -8.22 30.76
N SER A 23 -15.71 -8.50 30.70
CA SER A 23 -14.84 -7.92 29.69
C SER A 23 -15.24 -8.63 28.42
N SER A 24 -16.36 -8.18 27.87
CA SER A 24 -16.75 -8.44 26.50
C SER A 24 -15.53 -8.04 25.71
N SER A 25 -14.79 -9.03 25.25
CA SER A 25 -13.89 -8.90 24.13
C SER A 25 -14.74 -8.28 23.03
N ILE A 26 -14.68 -6.96 22.92
CA ILE A 26 -15.17 -6.24 21.76
C ILE A 26 -14.21 -6.72 20.68
N SER A 27 -14.62 -7.79 20.01
CA SER A 27 -14.10 -8.14 18.71
C SER A 27 -14.41 -6.94 17.83
N SER A 28 -13.49 -5.98 17.84
CA SER A 28 -13.45 -4.90 16.88
C SER A 28 -13.25 -5.56 15.54
N SER A 29 -14.35 -5.83 14.85
CA SER A 29 -14.36 -6.23 13.46
C SER A 29 -13.70 -5.10 12.68
N SER A 30 -12.38 -5.16 12.51
CA SER A 30 -11.64 -4.31 11.60
C SER A 30 -12.11 -4.67 10.20
N ALA A 31 -13.12 -3.96 9.71
CA ALA A 31 -13.42 -3.96 8.29
C ALA A 31 -12.17 -3.40 7.61
N THR A 32 -11.51 -4.22 6.79
CA THR A 32 -10.45 -3.73 5.92
C THR A 32 -11.06 -2.67 5.01
N PRO A 33 -10.51 -1.44 4.96
CA PRO A 33 -11.01 -0.43 4.04
C PRO A 33 -10.93 -0.95 2.62
N THR A 34 -12.00 -0.77 1.84
CA THR A 34 -11.98 -1.07 0.41
C THR A 34 -10.93 -0.17 -0.24
N PRO A 35 -9.96 -0.71 -0.99
CA PRO A 35 -8.97 0.11 -1.67
C PRO A 35 -9.63 1.01 -2.71
N THR A 36 -9.13 2.24 -2.81
CA THR A 36 -9.68 3.27 -3.69
C THR A 36 -8.59 3.93 -4.52
N VAL A 37 -9.01 4.57 -5.63
CA VAL A 37 -8.13 5.40 -6.44
C VAL A 37 -7.86 6.70 -5.69
N VAL A 38 -6.59 7.10 -5.60
CA VAL A 38 -6.19 8.41 -5.06
C VAL A 38 -6.27 9.42 -6.21
N PRO A 39 -7.20 10.40 -6.21
CA PRO A 39 -7.35 11.31 -7.36
C PRO A 39 -6.23 12.35 -7.47
N TYR A 40 -5.64 12.74 -6.33
CA TYR A 40 -4.60 13.76 -6.25
C TYR A 40 -3.64 13.46 -5.10
N ILE A 41 -2.34 13.64 -5.34
CA ILE A 41 -1.32 13.46 -4.32
C ILE A 41 -0.13 14.41 -4.52
N SER A 42 0.12 15.29 -3.54
CA SER A 42 1.32 16.15 -3.47
C SER A 42 1.72 16.86 -4.78
N GLY A 43 0.75 17.41 -5.50
CA GLY A 43 0.98 18.11 -6.79
C GLY A 43 0.91 17.21 -8.02
N TYR A 44 0.35 16.01 -7.89
CA TYR A 44 0.17 15.08 -9.00
C TYR A 44 -1.30 14.67 -9.12
N ASP A 45 -1.86 14.81 -10.31
CA ASP A 45 -3.20 14.35 -10.65
C ASP A 45 -3.17 12.90 -11.18
N HIS A 46 -4.12 12.10 -10.75
CA HIS A 46 -4.39 10.78 -11.34
C HIS A 46 -4.85 10.93 -12.79
N GLN A 47 -4.17 10.23 -13.71
CA GLN A 47 -4.42 10.28 -15.14
C GLN A 47 -5.27 9.10 -15.63
N GLY A 48 -5.35 8.02 -14.85
CA GLY A 48 -6.11 6.83 -15.19
C GLY A 48 -5.30 5.55 -15.13
N CYS A 49 -6.03 4.46 -15.35
CA CYS A 49 -5.51 3.13 -15.58
C CYS A 49 -5.17 2.94 -17.07
N TYR A 50 -3.91 2.63 -17.35
CA TYR A 50 -3.38 2.39 -18.68
C TYR A 50 -3.05 0.91 -18.86
N ILE A 51 -3.21 0.42 -20.10
CA ILE A 51 -2.75 -0.91 -20.47
C ILE A 51 -1.22 -0.86 -20.55
N ASP A 52 -0.58 -1.79 -19.85
CA ASP A 52 0.85 -2.04 -19.93
C ASP A 52 1.09 -3.41 -20.58
N SER A 53 2.33 -3.87 -20.68
CA SER A 53 2.70 -5.07 -21.43
C SER A 53 3.86 -5.82 -20.79
N GLU A 54 3.99 -7.09 -21.20
CA GLU A 54 4.93 -8.01 -20.58
C GLU A 54 6.40 -7.63 -20.75
N ASP A 55 7.20 -7.82 -19.70
CA ASP A 55 8.66 -7.81 -19.80
C ASP A 55 9.07 -8.91 -20.80
N GLY A 56 9.33 -8.53 -22.05
CA GLY A 56 9.69 -9.46 -23.13
C GLY A 56 8.86 -9.31 -24.41
N ALA A 57 7.65 -8.73 -24.32
CA ALA A 57 7.07 -8.04 -25.46
C ALA A 57 7.94 -6.80 -25.71
N ALA A 58 8.34 -6.53 -26.96
CA ALA A 58 9.35 -5.54 -27.32
C ALA A 58 9.35 -4.28 -26.41
N PRO A 59 10.52 -3.70 -26.03
CA PRO A 59 10.67 -2.59 -25.06
C PRO A 59 9.82 -1.33 -25.33
N SER A 60 9.14 -1.30 -26.46
CA SER A 60 8.13 -0.35 -26.91
C SER A 60 6.78 -0.46 -26.19
N ALA A 61 6.49 -1.53 -25.43
CA ALA A 61 5.14 -1.78 -24.91
C ALA A 61 4.88 -1.24 -23.48
N ARG A 62 5.93 -1.04 -22.67
CA ARG A 62 5.83 -0.41 -21.32
C ARG A 62 5.38 1.04 -21.39
N GLY A 63 4.35 1.43 -20.63
CA GLY A 63 3.78 2.78 -20.68
C GLY A 63 4.71 3.87 -20.16
N LEU A 64 5.40 3.59 -19.05
CA LEU A 64 6.49 4.42 -18.54
C LEU A 64 7.82 3.66 -18.69
N PRO A 65 8.89 4.31 -19.19
CA PRO A 65 10.09 3.60 -19.63
C PRO A 65 11.06 3.21 -18.50
N VAL A 66 10.98 3.84 -17.32
CA VAL A 66 11.99 3.67 -16.27
C VAL A 66 11.39 2.94 -15.09
N LEU A 67 11.85 1.71 -14.82
CA LEU A 67 11.55 1.02 -13.58
C LEU A 67 12.37 1.66 -12.45
N ALA A 68 11.71 2.29 -11.49
CA ALA A 68 12.39 2.82 -10.31
C ALA A 68 12.75 1.70 -9.32
N TYR A 69 11.81 0.78 -9.06
CA TYR A 69 12.03 -0.38 -8.19
C TYR A 69 10.89 -1.40 -8.28
N ARG A 70 11.10 -2.57 -7.66
CA ARG A 70 10.05 -3.53 -7.26
C ARG A 70 10.15 -3.80 -5.76
N ARG A 71 9.08 -3.52 -5.01
CA ARG A 71 9.08 -3.53 -3.54
C ARG A 71 7.80 -4.13 -2.98
N LYS A 72 7.94 -4.96 -1.95
CA LYS A 72 6.81 -5.60 -1.25
C LYS A 72 6.07 -4.67 -0.30
N ASP A 73 6.57 -3.46 -0.12
CA ASP A 73 6.04 -2.38 0.69
C ASP A 73 5.72 -1.13 -0.14
N ASN A 74 5.49 -1.30 -1.46
CA ASN A 74 5.16 -0.21 -2.37
C ASN A 74 3.87 0.54 -1.96
N THR A 75 3.90 1.85 -2.14
CA THR A 75 2.77 2.78 -1.99
C THR A 75 2.78 3.81 -3.12
N ILE A 76 1.71 4.59 -3.26
CA ILE A 76 1.68 5.69 -4.21
C ILE A 76 2.72 6.76 -3.83
N GLU A 77 2.87 7.08 -2.54
CA GLU A 77 3.82 8.08 -2.02
C GLU A 77 5.27 7.69 -2.25
N SER A 78 5.62 6.43 -2.00
CA SER A 78 6.99 5.94 -2.18
C SER A 78 7.38 5.96 -3.66
N CYS A 79 6.45 5.63 -4.55
CA CYS A 79 6.70 5.68 -5.99
C CYS A 79 6.81 7.12 -6.49
N LEU A 80 5.90 7.98 -6.07
CA LEU A 80 5.97 9.42 -6.31
C LEU A 80 7.34 9.97 -5.88
N THR A 81 7.78 9.66 -4.65
CA THR A 81 9.03 10.15 -4.08
C THR A 81 10.24 9.74 -4.94
N ALA A 82 10.29 8.47 -5.36
CA ALA A 82 11.38 7.96 -6.20
C ALA A 82 11.42 8.62 -7.58
N CYS A 83 10.26 8.76 -8.24
CA CYS A 83 10.18 9.36 -9.57
C CYS A 83 10.44 10.87 -9.55
N LYS A 84 9.93 11.57 -8.53
CA LYS A 84 10.17 13.00 -8.31
C LYS A 84 11.65 13.27 -8.04
N ALA A 85 12.29 12.48 -7.18
CA ALA A 85 13.73 12.60 -6.91
C ALA A 85 14.59 12.39 -8.16
N SER A 86 14.09 11.61 -9.12
CA SER A 86 14.74 11.37 -10.42
C SER A 86 14.33 12.38 -11.51
N GLY A 87 13.55 13.42 -11.17
CA GLY A 87 13.17 14.50 -12.08
C GLY A 87 12.10 14.15 -13.11
N PHE A 88 11.28 13.11 -12.87
CA PHE A 88 10.22 12.69 -13.78
C PHE A 88 8.88 13.40 -13.52
N LYS A 89 8.20 13.77 -14.61
CA LYS A 89 6.86 14.38 -14.56
C LYS A 89 5.72 13.39 -14.31
N TYR A 90 5.93 12.12 -14.66
CA TYR A 90 4.97 11.06 -14.48
C TYR A 90 5.55 9.97 -13.59
N PHE A 91 4.69 9.38 -12.79
CA PHE A 91 4.94 8.10 -12.15
C PHE A 91 3.74 7.19 -12.34
N GLY A 92 3.96 5.90 -12.21
CA GLY A 92 2.90 4.91 -12.26
C GLY A 92 3.24 3.70 -11.42
N VAL A 93 2.20 3.06 -10.90
CA VAL A 93 2.30 1.86 -10.07
C VAL A 93 1.63 0.71 -10.78
N GLU A 94 2.28 -0.45 -10.78
CA GLU A 94 1.83 -1.66 -11.48
C GLU A 94 2.04 -2.89 -10.59
N TYR A 95 1.18 -3.90 -10.78
CA TYR A 95 1.31 -5.21 -10.13
C TYR A 95 1.40 -5.14 -8.59
N GLY A 96 0.86 -4.08 -7.98
CA GLY A 96 0.97 -3.79 -6.55
C GLY A 96 2.36 -3.33 -6.10
N SER A 97 3.42 -3.90 -6.66
CA SER A 97 4.80 -3.82 -6.14
C SER A 97 5.76 -3.01 -7.01
N GLU A 98 5.37 -2.62 -8.21
CA GLU A 98 6.25 -1.97 -9.16
C GLU A 98 6.03 -0.47 -9.20
N CYS A 99 7.13 0.27 -9.33
CA CYS A 99 7.12 1.71 -9.54
C CYS A 99 7.82 2.07 -10.83
N TRP A 100 7.13 2.81 -11.69
CA TRP A 100 7.58 3.23 -12.99
C TRP A 100 7.58 4.75 -13.12
N CYS A 101 8.56 5.30 -13.82
CA CYS A 101 8.72 6.74 -14.02
C CYS A 101 8.85 7.10 -15.50
N GLY A 102 8.49 8.33 -15.85
CA GLY A 102 8.75 8.87 -17.17
C GLY A 102 8.39 10.33 -17.32
N ASN A 103 8.75 10.89 -18.47
CA ASN A 103 8.36 12.26 -18.84
C ASN A 103 7.20 12.30 -19.84
N ARG A 104 6.72 11.13 -20.25
CA ARG A 104 5.56 10.93 -21.13
C ARG A 104 5.09 9.48 -20.99
N ILE A 105 3.80 9.27 -21.20
CA ILE A 105 3.23 7.93 -21.42
C ILE A 105 3.51 7.55 -22.89
N LYS A 106 4.06 6.36 -23.14
CA LYS A 106 4.28 5.89 -24.52
C LYS A 106 2.95 5.69 -25.23
N ARG A 107 2.88 6.01 -26.54
CA ARG A 107 1.66 5.89 -27.37
C ARG A 107 1.06 4.48 -27.40
N THR A 108 1.88 3.47 -27.19
CA THR A 108 1.51 2.06 -27.11
C THR A 108 0.73 1.72 -25.85
N SER A 109 0.89 2.51 -24.79
CA SER A 109 0.12 2.38 -23.56
C SER A 109 -1.12 3.25 -23.67
N ILE A 110 -2.23 2.59 -23.94
CA ILE A 110 -3.54 3.23 -24.14
C ILE A 110 -4.31 3.23 -22.82
N LEU A 111 -5.20 4.20 -22.66
CA LEU A 111 -6.12 4.24 -21.53
C LEU A 111 -7.01 2.99 -21.57
N ALA A 112 -7.11 2.27 -20.45
CA ALA A 112 -7.93 1.07 -20.36
C ALA A 112 -9.42 1.43 -20.52
N ALA A 113 -10.16 0.63 -21.29
CA ALA A 113 -11.62 0.81 -21.40
C ALA A 113 -12.30 0.61 -20.03
N ASP A 114 -11.80 -0.35 -19.26
CA ASP A 114 -12.19 -0.57 -17.87
C ASP A 114 -11.14 0.00 -16.91
N GLN A 115 -11.48 1.14 -16.30
CA GLN A 115 -10.62 1.79 -15.31
C GLN A 115 -10.52 1.00 -13.99
N SER A 116 -11.46 0.10 -13.72
CA SER A 116 -11.44 -0.78 -12.54
C SER A 116 -10.45 -1.94 -12.66
N SER A 117 -9.79 -2.09 -13.82
CA SER A 117 -8.73 -3.09 -14.00
C SER A 117 -7.44 -2.77 -13.24
N CYS A 118 -7.26 -1.53 -12.77
CA CYS A 118 -6.24 -1.16 -11.78
C CYS A 118 -6.76 -1.42 -10.36
N ASN A 119 -6.94 -2.71 -9.99
CA ASN A 119 -7.59 -3.15 -8.76
C ASN A 119 -6.67 -3.81 -7.72
N TYR A 120 -5.35 -3.77 -7.91
CA TYR A 120 -4.41 -4.37 -6.95
C TYR A 120 -4.16 -3.39 -5.81
N PRO A 121 -4.43 -3.75 -4.54
CA PRO A 121 -4.10 -2.90 -3.42
C PRO A 121 -2.59 -2.71 -3.31
N CYS A 122 -2.15 -1.52 -2.89
CA CYS A 122 -0.76 -1.28 -2.56
C CYS A 122 -0.37 -2.09 -1.32
N PRO A 123 0.73 -2.85 -1.35
CA PRO A 123 1.08 -3.72 -0.22
C PRO A 123 1.62 -2.92 0.99
N GLY A 124 2.14 -1.71 0.78
CA GLY A 124 2.50 -0.78 1.85
C GLY A 124 1.34 0.07 2.37
N ASN A 125 0.24 0.18 1.61
CA ASN A 125 -0.98 0.87 2.02
C ASN A 125 -2.23 0.23 1.35
N PRO A 126 -2.88 -0.76 1.99
CA PRO A 126 -3.95 -1.53 1.35
C PRO A 126 -5.24 -0.74 1.10
N SER A 127 -5.31 0.54 1.48
CA SER A 127 -6.43 1.45 1.17
C SER A 127 -6.31 2.10 -0.21
N GLU A 128 -5.20 1.89 -0.91
CA GLU A 128 -4.86 2.51 -2.19
C GLU A 128 -4.68 1.47 -3.29
N LEU A 129 -4.88 1.89 -4.54
CA LEU A 129 -4.74 1.01 -5.71
C LEU A 129 -3.41 1.22 -6.44
N CYS A 130 -2.58 0.19 -6.45
CA CYS A 130 -1.26 0.13 -7.09
C CYS A 130 -1.26 -0.63 -8.43
N GLY A 131 -2.20 -0.29 -9.31
CA GLY A 131 -2.28 -0.85 -10.66
C GLY A 131 -2.94 -2.22 -10.70
N GLY A 132 -2.47 -3.09 -11.58
CA GLY A 132 -2.95 -4.46 -11.74
C GLY A 132 -2.03 -5.27 -12.66
N GLY A 133 -2.42 -6.49 -13.02
CA GLY A 133 -1.69 -7.28 -14.01
C GLY A 133 -1.71 -6.61 -15.38
N TRP A 134 -0.55 -6.14 -15.85
CA TRP A 134 -0.44 -5.36 -17.10
C TRP A 134 -1.32 -4.11 -17.10
N ARG A 135 -1.49 -3.50 -15.92
CA ARG A 135 -2.31 -2.31 -15.70
C ARG A 135 -1.53 -1.30 -14.88
N LEU A 136 -1.16 -0.21 -15.54
CA LEU A 136 -0.39 0.87 -14.95
C LEU A 136 -1.34 1.97 -14.47
N ASN A 137 -1.39 2.20 -13.16
CA ASN A 137 -2.11 3.33 -12.58
C ASN A 137 -1.20 4.56 -12.61
N VAL A 138 -1.53 5.60 -13.39
CA VAL A 138 -0.60 6.69 -13.74
C VAL A 138 -1.00 8.02 -13.10
N TYR A 139 0.01 8.79 -12.68
CA TYR A 139 -0.10 10.12 -12.11
C TYR A 139 0.84 11.10 -12.82
N LYS A 140 0.46 12.38 -12.86
CA LYS A 140 1.21 13.44 -13.57
C LYS A 140 1.32 14.69 -12.72
N TYR A 141 2.52 15.28 -12.69
CA TYR A 141 2.79 16.57 -12.07
C TYR A 141 1.98 17.70 -12.72
N THR A 142 1.38 18.55 -11.88
CA THR A 142 0.56 19.72 -12.24
C THR A 142 1.26 21.03 -11.96
#